data_AF-A0A1E1WG73-F1
#
_entry.id   AF-A0A1E1WG73-F1
#
_cell.length_a   1.000
_cell.length_b   1.000
_cell.length_c   1.000
_cell.angle_alpha   90.00
_cell.angle_beta   90.00
_cell.angle_gamma   90.00
#
_symmetry.space_group_name_H-M   'P 1'
#
loop_
_entity.id
_entity.type
_entity.pdbx_description
1 polymer ?
#
loop_
_entity_poly.entity_id
_entity_poly.type
_entity_poly.pdbx_seq_one_letter_code
_entity_poly.pdbx_strand_id
1 'polypeptide(L)'
;KFWVGYTSTAQRSPTSPVREQLFQEAVETLQQLKTTFSPIEKLLVIRSTFQKMTVAVQQELGSNYLWSMDELFPVFHFVVVRARILQLGSEIHFVEDFLEPAMQHGELGLMFTTLKACYFQILQEKMTMN
;
A
#
# COMPACT_ATOMS: atom_id res chain seq x y z
N LYS A 1 -5.47 -10.09 13.03
CA LYS A 1 -5.22 -11.55 12.79
C LYS A 1 -5.97 -12.01 11.52
N PHE A 2 -5.59 -11.52 10.34
CA PHE A 2 -6.24 -11.90 9.07
C PHE A 2 -5.90 -13.34 8.60
N TRP A 3 -4.87 -13.95 9.19
CA TRP A 3 -4.27 -15.21 8.71
C TRP A 3 -4.54 -16.46 9.56
N VAL A 4 -5.17 -16.34 10.74
CA VAL A 4 -5.19 -17.45 11.74
C VAL A 4 -6.54 -18.16 11.85
N GLY A 5 -7.52 -17.88 10.99
CA GLY A 5 -8.92 -18.25 11.26
C GLY A 5 -9.66 -19.20 10.30
N TYR A 6 -9.06 -19.69 9.21
CA TYR A 6 -9.80 -20.53 8.24
C TYR A 6 -9.41 -22.00 8.34
N THR A 7 -9.91 -22.67 9.38
CA THR A 7 -10.05 -24.13 9.38
C THR A 7 -11.52 -24.49 9.54
N SER A 8 -12.24 -24.57 8.42
CA SER A 8 -13.09 -25.72 8.11
C SER A 8 -13.72 -25.60 6.71
N THR A 9 -13.49 -26.67 5.95
CA THR A 9 -14.04 -27.03 4.63
C THR A 9 -13.41 -26.40 3.38
N ALA A 10 -12.93 -27.31 2.52
CA ALA A 10 -12.25 -27.15 1.24
C ALA A 10 -10.79 -26.66 1.29
N GLN A 11 -9.88 -27.60 1.02
CA GLN A 11 -8.49 -27.35 0.64
C GLN A 11 -8.44 -26.27 -0.45
N ARG A 12 -8.12 -25.03 -0.08
CA ARG A 12 -7.70 -23.99 -1.02
C ARG A 12 -6.22 -23.76 -0.78
N SER A 13 -5.42 -24.02 -1.81
CA SER A 13 -3.99 -23.81 -1.83
C SER A 13 -3.62 -22.40 -1.33
N PRO A 14 -2.44 -22.21 -0.70
CA PRO A 14 -2.02 -20.90 -0.18
C PRO A 14 -1.88 -19.81 -1.25
N THR A 15 -1.90 -20.22 -2.52
CA THR A 15 -1.70 -19.41 -3.73
C THR A 15 -2.87 -19.62 -4.69
N SER A 16 -4.07 -19.16 -4.35
CA SER A 16 -5.12 -19.05 -5.37
C SER A 16 -4.87 -17.78 -6.20
N PRO A 17 -4.72 -17.85 -7.54
CA PRO A 17 -4.43 -16.69 -8.40
C PRO A 17 -5.44 -15.53 -8.23
N VAL A 18 -6.65 -15.83 -7.76
CA VAL A 18 -7.70 -14.87 -7.42
C VAL A 18 -7.24 -13.85 -6.35
N ARG A 19 -6.41 -14.26 -5.39
CA ARG A 19 -5.92 -13.38 -4.31
C ARG A 19 -4.84 -12.41 -4.79
N GLU A 20 -4.06 -12.78 -5.80
CA GLU A 20 -3.09 -11.86 -6.42
C GLU A 20 -3.78 -10.77 -7.23
N GLN A 21 -4.96 -11.06 -7.80
CA GLN A 21 -5.73 -10.09 -8.59
C GLN A 21 -6.50 -9.09 -7.72
N LEU A 22 -6.83 -9.44 -6.47
CA LEU A 22 -7.66 -8.61 -5.59
C LEU A 22 -7.14 -7.17 -5.45
N PHE A 23 -5.82 -7.00 -5.31
CA PHE A 23 -5.18 -5.69 -5.14
C PHE A 23 -4.50 -5.17 -6.41
N GLN A 24 -4.74 -5.79 -7.57
CA GLN A 24 -4.07 -5.44 -8.81
C GLN A 24 -4.31 -3.97 -9.20
N GLU A 25 -5.54 -3.47 -9.03
CA GLU A 25 -5.87 -2.07 -9.32
C GLU A 25 -5.12 -1.09 -8.38
N ALA A 26 -4.95 -1.46 -7.10
CA ALA A 26 -4.16 -0.67 -6.17
C ALA A 26 -2.66 -0.67 -6.55
N VAL A 27 -2.13 -1.82 -6.98
CA VAL A 27 -0.75 -1.96 -7.48
C VAL A 27 -0.52 -1.06 -8.70
N GLU A 28 -1.40 -1.11 -9.68
CA GLU A 28 -1.33 -0.28 -10.90
C GLU A 28 -1.49 1.21 -10.60
N THR A 29 -2.37 1.55 -9.65
CA THR A 29 -2.53 2.93 -9.19
C THR A 29 -1.22 3.43 -8.59
N LEU A 30 -0.62 2.69 -7.66
CA LEU A 30 0.61 3.12 -7.00
C LEU A 30 1.80 3.22 -7.96
N GLN A 31 1.82 2.42 -9.04
CA GLN A 31 2.82 2.52 -10.10
C GLN A 31 2.82 3.88 -10.81
N GLN A 32 1.75 4.66 -10.74
CA GLN A 32 1.67 6.01 -11.31
C GLN A 32 2.54 7.02 -10.56
N LEU A 33 3.10 6.67 -9.39
CA LEU A 33 4.09 7.51 -8.72
C LEU A 33 5.25 7.88 -9.64
N LYS A 34 5.71 6.96 -10.51
CA LYS A 34 6.81 7.20 -11.46
C LYS A 34 6.44 8.10 -12.65
N THR A 35 5.15 8.34 -12.88
CA THR A 35 4.64 9.11 -14.03
C THR A 35 3.91 10.40 -13.61
N THR A 36 3.95 10.74 -12.33
CA THR A 36 3.41 11.98 -11.78
C THR A 36 4.56 12.93 -11.48
N PHE A 37 4.36 14.24 -11.66
CA PHE A 37 5.45 15.22 -11.61
C PHE A 37 5.27 16.27 -10.52
N SER A 38 4.09 16.36 -9.91
CA SER A 38 3.83 17.24 -8.77
C SER A 38 3.81 16.48 -7.43
N PRO A 39 4.33 17.04 -6.32
CA PRO A 39 4.26 16.43 -4.99
C PRO A 39 2.84 16.11 -4.55
N ILE A 40 1.89 17.01 -4.84
CA ILE A 40 0.48 16.79 -4.50
C ILE A 40 -0.13 15.66 -5.34
N GLU A 41 0.18 15.59 -6.64
CA GLU A 41 -0.30 14.49 -7.49
C GLU A 41 0.19 13.14 -6.98
N LYS A 42 1.45 13.07 -6.54
CA LYS A 42 2.01 11.86 -5.91
C LYS A 42 1.27 11.48 -4.63
N LEU A 43 0.92 12.44 -3.77
CA LEU A 43 0.07 12.18 -2.60
C LEU A 43 -1.32 11.67 -2.99
N LEU A 44 -1.91 12.22 -4.05
CA LEU A 44 -3.22 11.79 -4.55
C LEU A 44 -3.17 10.36 -5.12
N VAL A 45 -2.07 9.96 -5.76
CA VAL A 45 -1.82 8.58 -6.16
C VAL A 45 -1.79 7.65 -4.94
N ILE A 46 -1.09 8.05 -3.87
CA ILE A 46 -1.03 7.26 -2.63
C ILE A 46 -2.43 7.14 -2.03
N ARG A 47 -3.18 8.24 -1.87
CA ARG A 47 -4.56 8.20 -1.37
C ARG A 47 -5.45 7.29 -2.21
N SER A 48 -5.35 7.41 -3.54
CA SER A 48 -6.15 6.61 -4.46
C SER A 48 -5.83 5.12 -4.29
N THR A 49 -4.56 4.77 -4.06
CA THR A 49 -4.14 3.39 -3.77
C THR A 49 -4.84 2.85 -2.52
N PHE A 50 -4.85 3.61 -1.42
CA PHE A 50 -5.58 3.24 -0.20
C PHE A 50 -7.08 3.05 -0.47
N GLN A 51 -7.69 3.95 -1.24
CA GLN A 51 -9.10 3.83 -1.60
C GLN A 51 -9.38 2.56 -2.41
N LYS A 52 -8.54 2.23 -3.40
CA LYS A 52 -8.66 0.99 -4.18
C LYS A 52 -8.53 -0.25 -3.31
N MET A 53 -7.60 -0.25 -2.35
CA MET A 53 -7.48 -1.35 -1.39
C MET A 53 -8.73 -1.51 -0.52
N THR A 54 -9.25 -0.42 0.03
CA THR A 54 -10.46 -0.43 0.86
C THR A 54 -11.65 -0.94 0.07
N VAL A 55 -11.84 -0.47 -1.16
CA VAL A 55 -12.92 -0.94 -2.05
C VAL A 55 -12.79 -2.43 -2.34
N ALA A 56 -11.60 -2.90 -2.73
CA ALA A 56 -11.37 -4.31 -3.02
C ALA A 56 -11.75 -5.21 -1.85
N VAL A 57 -11.49 -4.77 -0.62
CA VAL A 57 -11.84 -5.56 0.55
C VAL A 57 -13.31 -5.47 0.86
N GLN A 58 -13.89 -4.28 0.80
CA GLN A 58 -15.30 -4.10 1.08
C GLN A 58 -16.19 -4.90 0.11
N GLN A 59 -15.70 -5.18 -1.09
CA GLN A 59 -16.34 -6.12 -2.02
C GLN A 59 -16.32 -7.57 -1.50
N GLU A 60 -15.27 -8.00 -0.81
CA GLU A 60 -15.13 -9.37 -0.28
C GLU A 60 -15.75 -9.54 1.11
N LEU A 61 -15.65 -8.54 1.99
CA LEU A 61 -16.02 -8.61 3.41
C LEU A 61 -17.25 -7.76 3.79
N GLY A 62 -17.78 -6.99 2.85
CA GLY A 62 -18.96 -6.13 3.04
C GLY A 62 -18.62 -4.64 3.12
N SER A 63 -19.56 -3.81 2.66
CA SER A 63 -19.40 -2.35 2.49
C SER A 63 -19.04 -1.58 3.76
N ASN A 64 -19.40 -2.11 4.93
CA ASN A 64 -19.19 -1.44 6.21
C ASN A 64 -17.91 -1.90 6.92
N TYR A 65 -17.10 -2.74 6.27
CA TYR A 65 -15.84 -3.19 6.83
C TYR A 65 -14.87 -2.01 6.94
N LEU A 66 -14.23 -1.90 8.12
CA LEU A 66 -13.19 -0.93 8.43
C LEU A 66 -11.93 -1.67 8.84
N TRP A 67 -10.80 -1.32 8.21
CA TRP A 67 -9.51 -1.94 8.46
C TRP A 67 -8.81 -1.27 9.64
N SER A 68 -8.35 -2.06 10.60
CA SER A 68 -7.36 -1.58 11.57
C SER A 68 -5.99 -1.40 10.91
N MET A 69 -5.09 -0.63 11.53
CA MET A 69 -3.72 -0.48 11.00
C MET A 69 -2.95 -1.81 10.95
N ASP A 70 -3.21 -2.73 11.88
CA ASP A 70 -2.61 -4.08 11.89
C ASP A 70 -3.02 -4.94 10.69
N GLU A 71 -4.16 -4.63 10.08
CA GLU A 71 -4.66 -5.30 8.87
C GLU A 71 -4.24 -4.55 7.62
N LEU A 72 -4.30 -3.23 7.65
CA LEU A 72 -3.93 -2.35 6.54
C LEU A 72 -2.46 -2.42 6.22
N PHE A 73 -1.58 -2.27 7.21
CA PHE A 73 -0.16 -2.08 6.98
C PHE A 73 0.48 -3.26 6.22
N PRO A 74 0.25 -4.53 6.60
CA PRO A 74 0.83 -5.66 5.87
C PRO A 74 0.35 -5.75 4.42
N VAL A 75 -0.92 -5.43 4.16
CA VAL A 75 -1.48 -5.47 2.81
C VAL A 75 -0.97 -4.31 1.98
N PHE A 76 -0.86 -3.11 2.55
CA PHE A 76 -0.26 -1.97 1.85
C PHE A 76 1.22 -2.22 1.54
N HIS A 77 1.96 -2.80 2.49
CA HIS A 77 3.34 -3.22 2.26
C HIS A 77 3.46 -4.21 1.09
N PHE A 78 2.57 -5.20 1.01
CA PHE A 78 2.48 -6.10 -0.15
C PHE A 78 2.24 -5.34 -1.46
N VAL A 79 1.31 -4.37 -1.47
CA VAL A 79 1.04 -3.54 -2.65
C VAL A 79 2.27 -2.74 -3.07
N VAL A 80 3.00 -2.14 -2.12
CA VAL A 80 4.25 -1.38 -2.37
C VAL A 80 5.31 -2.28 -3.02
N VAL A 81 5.51 -3.48 -2.50
CA VAL A 81 6.46 -4.46 -3.06
C VAL A 81 6.04 -4.90 -4.46
N ARG A 82 4.74 -5.18 -4.69
CA ARG A 82 4.23 -5.62 -5.99
C ARG A 82 4.20 -4.50 -7.03
N ALA A 83 4.11 -3.23 -6.62
CA ALA A 83 4.18 -2.08 -7.52
C ALA A 83 5.55 -1.94 -8.19
N ARG A 84 6.63 -2.44 -7.56
CA ARG A 84 8.00 -2.44 -8.14
C ARG A 84 8.41 -1.05 -8.66
N ILE A 85 8.14 -0.03 -7.87
CA ILE A 85 8.42 1.35 -8.23
C ILE A 85 9.94 1.53 -8.26
N LEU A 86 10.46 1.80 -9.45
CA LEU A 86 11.88 2.07 -9.65
C LEU A 86 12.24 3.34 -8.89
N GLN A 87 13.37 3.32 -8.16
CA GLN A 87 13.85 4.50 -7.41
C GLN A 87 12.81 5.06 -6.41
N LEU A 88 12.02 4.19 -5.75
CA LEU A 88 11.00 4.60 -4.78
C LEU A 88 11.52 5.59 -3.71
N GLY A 89 12.76 5.43 -3.25
CA GLY A 89 13.38 6.37 -2.31
C GLY A 89 13.46 7.79 -2.86
N SER A 90 13.81 7.95 -4.13
CA SER A 90 13.84 9.25 -4.82
C SER A 90 12.46 9.88 -4.94
N GLU A 91 11.43 9.05 -5.21
CA GLU A 91 10.04 9.52 -5.25
C GLU A 91 9.55 10.01 -3.88
N ILE A 92 9.95 9.31 -2.81
CA ILE A 92 9.65 9.72 -1.43
C ILE A 92 10.35 11.03 -1.11
N HIS A 93 11.65 11.15 -1.37
CA HIS A 93 12.40 12.38 -1.11
C HIS A 93 11.87 13.56 -1.92
N PHE A 94 11.49 13.34 -3.18
CA PHE A 94 10.86 14.38 -3.97
C PHE A 94 9.57 14.92 -3.32
N VAL A 95 8.73 14.06 -2.74
CA VAL A 95 7.55 14.54 -2.01
C VAL A 95 7.96 15.25 -0.71
N GLU A 96 8.94 14.74 0.04
CA GLU A 96 9.41 15.38 1.29
C GLU A 96 9.97 16.79 1.06
N ASP A 97 10.78 16.96 0.02
CA ASP A 97 11.52 18.20 -0.24
C ASP A 97 10.63 19.31 -0.83
N PHE A 98 9.58 18.94 -1.57
CA PHE A 98 8.79 19.89 -2.36
C PHE A 98 7.33 20.04 -1.90
N LEU A 99 6.87 19.27 -0.92
CA LEU A 99 5.51 19.39 -0.38
C LEU A 99 5.44 20.50 0.68
N GLU A 100 4.41 21.35 0.60
CA GLU A 100 4.17 22.40 1.59
C GLU A 100 3.97 21.82 3.01
N PRO A 101 4.57 22.40 4.07
CA PRO A 101 4.44 21.90 5.44
C PRO A 101 2.99 21.77 5.93
N ALA A 102 2.09 22.64 5.46
CA ALA A 102 0.67 22.57 5.80
C ALA A 102 0.01 21.26 5.31
N MET A 103 0.53 20.67 4.23
CA MET A 103 0.00 19.45 3.60
C MET A 103 0.64 18.17 4.14
N GLN A 104 1.68 18.29 4.96
CA GLN A 104 2.34 17.16 5.65
C GLN A 104 1.51 16.63 6.83
N HIS A 105 0.45 17.34 7.22
CA HIS A 105 -0.43 16.98 8.32
C HIS A 105 -1.77 16.43 7.81
N GLY A 106 -2.47 15.67 8.66
CA GLY A 106 -3.77 15.07 8.32
C GLY A 106 -3.66 13.76 7.55
N GLU A 107 -4.76 13.35 6.90
CA GLU A 107 -4.90 12.03 6.29
C GLU A 107 -3.83 11.74 5.21
N LEU A 108 -3.58 12.71 4.31
CA LEU A 108 -2.56 12.56 3.27
C LEU A 108 -1.16 12.38 3.86
N GLY A 109 -0.84 13.15 4.90
CA GLY A 109 0.44 13.04 5.63
C GLY A 109 0.60 11.68 6.31
N LEU A 110 -0.47 11.14 6.89
CA LEU A 110 -0.48 9.80 7.50
C LEU A 110 -0.30 8.69 6.45
N MET A 111 -1.01 8.77 5.32
CA MET A 111 -0.84 7.83 4.21
C MET A 111 0.58 7.87 3.64
N PHE A 112 1.14 9.07 3.48
CA PHE A 112 2.52 9.24 3.05
C PHE A 112 3.53 8.67 4.06
N THR A 113 3.32 8.93 5.36
CA THR A 113 4.13 8.35 6.43
C THR A 113 4.07 6.83 6.42
N THR A 114 2.92 6.25 6.10
CA THR A 114 2.75 4.80 5.95
C THR A 114 3.57 4.26 4.78
N LEU A 115 3.61 4.97 3.63
CA LEU A 115 4.50 4.60 2.51
C LEU A 115 5.98 4.64 2.89
N LYS A 116 6.40 5.66 3.65
CA LYS A 116 7.77 5.76 4.17
C LYS A 116 8.12 4.59 5.08
N ALA A 117 7.19 4.21 5.97
CA ALA A 117 7.37 3.05 6.83
C ALA A 117 7.49 1.75 6.02
N CYS A 118 6.68 1.56 4.97
CA CYS A 118 6.83 0.41 4.08
C CYS A 118 8.20 0.40 3.38
N TYR A 119 8.65 1.55 2.86
CA TYR A 119 9.98 1.66 2.24
C TYR A 119 11.10 1.31 3.22
N PHE A 120 11.05 1.85 4.45
CA PHE A 120 12.02 1.55 5.49
C PHE A 120 12.05 0.04 5.82
N GLN A 121 10.88 -0.60 5.95
CA GLN A 121 10.78 -2.03 6.18
C GLN A 121 11.44 -2.85 5.05
N ILE A 122 11.21 -2.48 3.78
CA ILE A 122 11.84 -3.13 2.62
C ILE A 122 13.37 -3.01 2.68
N LEU A 123 13.91 -1.87 3.11
CA LEU A 123 15.36 -1.68 3.26
C LEU A 123 15.96 -2.55 4.37
N GLN A 124 15.28 -2.67 5.51
CA GLN A 124 15.76 -3.47 6.63
C GLN A 124 15.79 -4.97 6.31
N GLU A 125 14.76 -5.49 5.63
CA GLU A 125 14.70 -6.91 5.21
C GLU A 125 15.84 -7.28 4.26
N LYS A 126 16.24 -6.36 3.37
CA LYS A 126 17.42 -6.55 2.51
C LYS A 126 18.72 -6.65 3.29
N MET A 127 18.88 -5.89 4.37
CA MET A 127 20.11 -5.90 5.17
C MET A 127 20.24 -7.16 6.02
N THR A 128 19.13 -7.74 6.48
CA THR A 128 19.14 -9.00 7.26
C THR A 128 19.40 -10.26 6.45
N MET A 129 19.39 -10.18 5.11
CA MET A 129 19.66 -11.32 4.22
C MET A 129 21.14 -11.45 3.80
N ASN A 130 22.02 -10.57 4.30
CA ASN A 130 23.48 -10.62 4.10
C ASN A 130 24.19 -11.06 5.38
#